data_AF-A0A643MKS3-F1
#
_entry.id   AF-A0A643MKS3-F1
#
_cell.length_a   1.000
_cell.length_b   1.000
_cell.length_c   1.000
_cell.angle_alpha   90.00
_cell.angle_beta   90.00
_cell.angle_gamma   90.00
#
_symmetry.space_group_name_H-M   'P 1'
#
loop_
_entity.id
_entity.type
_entity.pdbx_description
1 polymer ?
#
loop_
_entity_poly.entity_id
_entity_poly.type
_entity_poly.pdbx_seq_one_letter_code
_entity_poly.pdbx_strand_id
1 'polypeptide(L)' 'MTVKEKKKTWAFTFTESEIQIIDEIVDIENDRRHSIAREHNLPFKKYNRSTFVLAMIEEKKRKYQEQGEI' A
#
# COMPACT_ATOMS: atom_id res chain seq x y z
N MET A 1 18.59 -3.62 24.23
CA MET A 1 17.24 -4.21 24.11
C MET A 1 16.49 -3.44 23.04
N THR A 2 16.17 -4.06 21.91
CA THR A 2 15.32 -3.44 20.88
C THR A 2 13.89 -3.39 21.43
N VAL A 3 13.39 -2.19 21.74
CA VAL A 3 12.00 -2.01 22.18
C VAL A 3 11.11 -2.44 21.01
N LYS A 4 10.47 -3.61 21.13
CA LYS A 4 9.48 -4.04 20.13
C LYS A 4 8.28 -3.11 20.27
N GLU A 5 8.08 -2.28 19.25
CA GLU A 5 6.93 -1.40 19.17
C GLU A 5 5.65 -2.24 19.24
N LYS A 6 4.80 -1.96 20.23
CA LYS A 6 3.52 -2.68 20.36
C LYS A 6 2.59 -2.20 19.26
N LYS A 7 2.21 -3.09 18.35
CA LYS A 7 1.15 -2.81 17.37
C LYS A 7 -0.13 -2.48 18.11
N LYS A 8 -0.70 -1.30 17.83
CA LYS A 8 -2.01 -0.88 18.29
C LYS A 8 -2.98 -0.93 17.12
N THR A 9 -4.19 -1.42 17.36
CA THR A 9 -5.26 -1.38 16.36
C THR A 9 -5.77 0.05 16.23
N TRP A 10 -5.70 0.58 15.00
CA TRP A 10 -6.31 1.86 14.64
C TRP A 10 -7.42 1.57 13.63
N ALA A 11 -8.64 1.99 13.96
CA ALA A 11 -9.81 1.81 13.11
C ALA A 11 -10.08 3.10 12.32
N PHE A 12 -10.32 2.94 11.03
CA PHE A 12 -10.82 3.99 10.16
C PHE A 12 -12.23 3.63 9.74
N THR A 13 -13.13 4.62 9.75
CA THR A 13 -14.51 4.43 9.28
C THR A 13 -14.56 4.85 7.82
N PHE A 14 -15.07 3.95 6.98
CA PHE A 14 -15.31 4.19 5.57
C PHE A 14 -16.76 3.86 5.25
N THR A 15 -17.33 4.60 4.31
CA THR A 15 -18.56 4.24 3.63
C THR A 15 -18.33 3.00 2.75
N GLU A 16 -19.41 2.31 2.40
CA GLU A 16 -19.34 1.15 1.51
C GLU A 16 -18.75 1.52 0.15
N SER A 17 -19.13 2.67 -0.41
CA SER A 17 -18.58 3.19 -1.68
C SER A 17 -17.08 3.46 -1.60
N GLU A 18 -16.58 3.99 -0.48
CA GLU A 18 -15.13 4.21 -0.31
C GLU A 18 -14.37 2.89 -0.24
N ILE A 19 -14.93 1.87 0.42
CA ILE A 19 -14.33 0.53 0.45
C ILE A 19 -14.31 -0.09 -0.94
N GLN A 20 -15.39 0.03 -1.72
CA GLN A 20 -15.44 -0.49 -3.09
C GLN A 20 -14.37 0.15 -3.97
N ILE A 21 -14.19 1.48 -3.86
CA ILE A 21 -13.13 2.20 -4.57
C ILE A 21 -11.75 1.68 -4.14
N ILE A 22 -11.51 1.51 -2.84
CA ILE A 22 -10.23 0.97 -2.36
C ILE A 22 -9.98 -0.43 -2.92
N ASP A 23 -10.99 -1.30 -2.92
CA ASP A 23 -10.87 -2.66 -3.44
C ASP A 23 -10.54 -2.70 -4.93
N GLU A 24 -11.25 -1.91 -5.74
CA GLU A 24 -11.00 -1.81 -7.18
C GLU A 24 -9.55 -1.38 -7.47
N ILE A 25 -9.07 -0.34 -6.79
CA ILE A 25 -7.71 0.16 -6.97
C ILE A 25 -6.67 -0.86 -6.49
N VAL A 26 -6.93 -1.57 -5.38
CA VAL A 26 -6.05 -2.64 -4.89
C VAL A 26 -5.93 -3.76 -5.91
N ASP A 27 -7.02 -4.15 -6.57
CA ASP A 27 -6.99 -5.20 -7.58
C ASP A 27 -6.23 -4.74 -8.84
N ILE A 28 -6.47 -3.53 -9.33
CA ILE A 28 -5.73 -2.95 -10.46
C ILE A 28 -4.22 -2.91 -10.18
N GLU A 29 -3.81 -2.44 -9.00
CA GLU A 29 -2.38 -2.38 -8.64
C GLU A 29 -1.77 -3.77 -8.49
N ASN A 30 -2.52 -4.74 -7.98
CA ASN A 30 -2.06 -6.12 -7.88
C ASN A 30 -1.87 -6.77 -9.24
N ASP A 31 -2.78 -6.53 -10.20
CA ASP A 31 -2.66 -7.04 -11.57
C ASP A 31 -1.44 -6.44 -12.27
N ARG A 32 -1.22 -5.14 -12.10
CA ARG A 32 -0.02 -4.44 -12.59
C ARG A 32 1.25 -5.04 -12.00
N ARG A 33 1.31 -5.17 -10.67
CA ARG A 33 2.48 -5.73 -9.96
C ARG A 33 2.73 -7.19 -10.31
N HIS A 34 1.67 -7.98 -10.53
CA HIS A 34 1.79 -9.36 -10.94
C HIS A 34 2.39 -9.48 -12.34
N SER A 35 1.95 -8.63 -13.28
CA SER A 35 2.50 -8.57 -14.63
C SER A 35 3.99 -8.23 -14.62
N ILE A 36 4.38 -7.17 -13.90
CA ILE A 36 5.79 -6.76 -13.74
C ILE A 36 6.61 -7.88 -13.08
N ALA A 37 6.11 -8.49 -12.00
CA ALA A 37 6.83 -9.56 -11.33
C ALA A 37 7.08 -10.76 -12.25
N ARG A 38 6.09 -11.10 -13.09
CA ARG A 38 6.23 -12.15 -14.10
C ARG A 38 7.27 -11.81 -15.17
N GLU A 39 7.26 -10.58 -15.68
CA GLU A 39 8.22 -10.11 -16.69
C GLU A 39 9.67 -10.16 -16.19
N HIS A 40 9.89 -9.87 -14.91
CA HIS A 40 11.21 -9.82 -14.29
C HIS A 40 11.59 -11.09 -13.50
N ASN A 41 10.77 -12.14 -13.53
CA ASN A 41 10.96 -13.38 -12.76
C ASN A 41 11.16 -13.12 -11.24
N LEU A 42 10.38 -12.19 -10.69
CA LEU A 42 10.38 -11.81 -9.28
C LEU A 42 9.25 -12.50 -8.51
N PRO A 43 9.44 -12.77 -7.21
CA PRO A 43 8.36 -13.29 -6.37
C PRO A 43 7.23 -12.26 -6.23
N PHE A 44 5.99 -12.70 -6.42
CA PHE A 44 4.81 -11.86 -6.27
C PHE A 44 4.07 -12.15 -4.96
N LYS A 45 3.67 -11.06 -4.27
CA LYS A 45 2.75 -11.12 -3.13
C LYS A 45 1.69 -10.04 -3.26
N LYS A 46 0.42 -10.49 -3.29
CA LYS A 46 -0.76 -9.63 -3.36
C LYS A 46 -0.81 -8.68 -2.16
N TYR A 47 -1.09 -7.42 -2.42
CA TYR A 47 -1.44 -6.44 -1.38
C TYR A 47 -2.88 -6.66 -0.93
N ASN A 48 -3.08 -6.59 0.39
CA ASN A 48 -4.39 -6.29 0.96
C ASN A 48 -4.53 -4.76 1.12
N ARG A 49 -5.72 -4.30 1.51
CA ARG A 49 -6.04 -2.88 1.72
C ARG A 49 -4.98 -2.14 2.55
N SER A 50 -4.64 -2.68 3.71
CA SER A 50 -3.68 -2.03 4.63
C SER A 50 -2.28 -1.94 4.03
N THR A 51 -1.80 -3.01 3.39
CA THR A 51 -0.48 -3.00 2.74
C THR A 51 -0.45 -2.03 1.56
N PHE A 52 -1.53 -1.97 0.77
CA PHE A 52 -1.66 -1.03 -0.33
C PHE A 52 -1.64 0.42 0.16
N VAL A 53 -2.43 0.76 1.17
CA VAL A 53 -2.47 2.12 1.75
C VAL A 53 -1.09 2.53 2.27
N LEU A 54 -0.38 1.63 2.96
CA LEU A 54 0.98 1.92 3.44
C LEU A 54 1.95 2.20 2.28
N ALA A 55 1.92 1.37 1.23
CA ALA A 55 2.76 1.58 0.04
C ALA A 55 2.47 2.93 -0.63
N MET A 56 1.19 3.34 -0.70
CA MET A 56 0.80 4.64 -1.23
C MET A 56 1.30 5.81 -0.38
N ILE A 57 1.29 5.67 0.95
CA ILE A 57 1.82 6.69 1.87
C ILE A 57 3.34 6.82 1.69
N GLU A 58 4.07 5.70 1.60
CA GLU A 58 5.51 5.70 1.38
C GLU A 58 5.88 6.36 0.05
N GLU A 59 5.15 6.04 -1.02
CA GLU A 59 5.34 6.66 -2.33
C GLU A 59 5.06 8.16 -2.30
N LYS A 60 3.99 8.60 -1.61
CA LYS A 60 3.70 10.02 -1.45
C LYS A 60 4.78 10.74 -0.65
N LYS A 61 5.29 10.11 0.42
CA LYS A 61 6.43 10.64 1.20
C LYS A 61 7.68 10.77 0.34
N ARG A 62 8.02 9.76 -0.47
CA ARG A 62 9.16 9.79 -1.40
C ARG A 62 9.07 11.00 -2.34
N LYS A 63 7.89 11.26 -2.90
CA LYS A 63 7.66 12.42 -3.78
C LYS A 63 7.89 13.76 -3.07
N TYR A 64 7.40 13.91 -1.83
CA TYR A 64 7.64 15.13 -1.05
C TYR A 64 9.13 15.34 -0.73
N GLN A 65 9.85 14.27 -0.43
CA GLN A 65 11.29 14.33 -0.20
C GLN A 65 12.06 14.75 -1.46
N GLU A 66 11.66 14.26 -2.63
CA GLU A 66 12.24 14.67 -3.93
C GLU A 66 12.00 16.14 -4.26
N GLN A 67 10.90 16.70 -3.77
CA GLN A 67 10.53 18.11 -3.94
C GLN A 67 11.16 19.03 -2.86
N GLY A 68 11.82 18.47 -1.84
CA GLY A 68 12.38 19.23 -0.72
C GLY A 68 11.32 19.79 0.22
N GLU A 69 10.10 19.25 0.20
CA GLU A 69 8.99 19.69 1.07
C GLU A 69 9.02 19.01 2.45
N ILE A 70 9.73 17.87 2.59
CA ILE A 70 9.96 17.10 3.82
C ILE A 70 11.36 16.49 3.82
#